data_AF-A0A0D3HYW5-F1
#
_entry.id   AF-A0A0D3HYW5-F1
#
_cell.length_a   1.000
_cell.length_b   1.000
_cell.length_c   1.000
_cell.angle_alpha   90.00
_cell.angle_beta   90.00
_cell.angle_gamma   90.00
#
_symmetry.space_group_name_H-M   'P 1'
#
loop_
_entity.id
_entity.type
_entity.pdbx_description
1 polymer ?
#
loop_
_entity_poly.entity_id
_entity_poly.type
_entity_poly.pdbx_seq_one_letter_code
_entity_poly.pdbx_strand_id
1 'polypeptide(L)'
;SCYPRALLGLPPRYYTSRAYRSRGVSEPRAVLAEFGCALPPTNTTVRVHDSTADTRFLVLPQRPAGTAGWDEAALRRLATRDCLVGVAL
;
A
#
# COMPACT_ATOMS: atom_id res chain seq x y z
N SER A 1 -12.64 -10.27 -3.68
CA SER A 1 -11.50 -9.36 -3.41
C SER A 1 -12.02 -7.98 -3.09
N CYS A 2 -12.32 -7.72 -1.81
CA CYS A 2 -12.71 -6.40 -1.32
C CYS A 2 -11.61 -5.39 -1.67
N TYR A 3 -11.94 -4.28 -2.32
CA TYR A 3 -11.00 -3.25 -2.78
C TYR A 3 -11.77 -1.93 -2.99
N PRO A 4 -11.21 -0.74 -2.71
CA PRO A 4 -11.89 0.55 -2.90
C PRO A 4 -12.00 0.93 -4.39
N ARG A 5 -12.82 0.17 -5.15
CA ARG A 5 -12.89 0.31 -6.62
C ARG A 5 -13.33 1.69 -7.10
N ALA A 6 -14.19 2.37 -6.34
CA ALA A 6 -14.62 3.72 -6.65
C ALA A 6 -13.47 4.75 -6.64
N LEU A 7 -12.38 4.47 -5.90
CA LEU A 7 -11.22 5.35 -5.78
C LEU A 7 -10.01 4.85 -6.59
N LEU A 8 -9.76 3.54 -6.59
CA LEU A 8 -8.53 2.94 -7.15
C LEU A 8 -8.77 2.08 -8.41
N GLY A 9 -10.02 1.92 -8.86
CA GLY A 9 -10.37 1.06 -9.98
C GLY A 9 -10.25 -0.43 -9.64
N LEU A 10 -9.95 -1.25 -10.66
CA LEU A 10 -9.83 -2.70 -10.46
C LEU A 10 -8.54 -3.06 -9.68
N PRO A 11 -8.62 -4.04 -8.76
CA PRO A 11 -7.43 -4.46 -8.02
C PRO A 11 -6.39 -5.07 -8.97
N PRO A 12 -5.09 -4.88 -8.69
CA PRO A 12 -4.04 -5.54 -9.46
C PRO A 12 -4.09 -7.07 -9.27
N ARG A 13 -3.53 -7.80 -10.25
CA ARG A 13 -3.54 -9.28 -10.24
C ARG A 13 -2.95 -9.86 -8.95
N TYR A 14 -1.83 -9.31 -8.48
CA TYR A 14 -1.16 -9.78 -7.25
C TYR A 14 -2.08 -9.67 -6.03
N TYR A 15 -2.90 -8.63 -5.92
CA TYR A 15 -3.77 -8.38 -4.77
C TYR A 15 -4.81 -9.49 -4.58
N THR A 16 -5.24 -10.10 -5.67
CA THR A 16 -6.20 -11.21 -5.65
C THR A 16 -5.54 -12.59 -5.53
N SER A 17 -4.22 -12.67 -5.62
CA SER A 17 -3.47 -13.93 -5.58
C SER A 17 -3.53 -14.58 -4.20
N ARG A 18 -3.47 -15.92 -4.17
CA ARG A 18 -3.39 -16.68 -2.91
C ARG A 18 -2.15 -16.29 -2.11
N ALA A 19 -1.01 -16.17 -2.79
CA ALA A 19 0.27 -15.84 -2.18
C ALA A 19 0.20 -14.51 -1.39
N TYR A 20 -0.29 -13.44 -2.02
CA TYR A 20 -0.43 -12.15 -1.34
C TYR A 20 -1.42 -12.22 -0.17
N ARG A 21 -2.60 -12.82 -0.38
CA ARG A 21 -3.66 -12.88 0.63
C ARG A 21 -3.29 -13.70 1.87
N SER A 22 -2.62 -14.84 1.69
CA SER A 22 -2.22 -15.67 2.83
C SER A 22 -1.03 -15.08 3.57
N ARG A 23 -0.04 -14.56 2.84
CA ARG A 23 1.22 -14.08 3.41
C ARG A 23 1.13 -12.66 3.97
N GLY A 24 0.25 -11.83 3.42
CA GLY A 24 0.09 -10.43 3.83
C GLY A 24 -0.29 -10.29 5.31
N VAL A 25 -1.01 -11.25 5.89
CA VAL A 25 -1.39 -11.25 7.31
C VAL A 25 -0.39 -11.98 8.22
N SER A 26 0.37 -12.95 7.69
CA SER A 26 1.29 -13.77 8.48
C SER A 26 2.73 -13.24 8.50
N GLU A 27 3.20 -12.72 7.36
CA GLU A 27 4.58 -12.28 7.15
C GLU A 27 4.63 -10.95 6.37
N PRO A 28 3.91 -9.90 6.81
CA PRO A 28 3.76 -8.66 6.05
C PRO A 28 5.09 -8.00 5.67
N ARG A 29 6.10 -8.05 6.54
CA ARG A 29 7.42 -7.47 6.26
C ARG A 29 8.16 -8.19 5.12
N ALA A 30 8.04 -9.51 5.03
CA ALA A 30 8.65 -10.28 3.96
C ALA A 30 7.96 -9.98 2.62
N VAL A 31 6.63 -9.91 2.62
CA VAL A 31 5.85 -9.50 1.45
C VAL A 31 6.26 -8.11 0.99
N LEU A 32 6.35 -7.13 1.90
CA LEU A 32 6.78 -5.77 1.55
C LEU A 32 8.20 -5.74 0.96
N ALA A 33 9.13 -6.53 1.49
CA ALA A 33 10.48 -6.64 0.95
C ALA A 33 10.51 -7.19 -0.49
N GLU A 34 9.61 -8.11 -0.85
CA GLU A 34 9.48 -8.60 -2.23
C GLU A 34 8.99 -7.53 -3.22
N PHE A 35 8.24 -6.54 -2.74
CA PHE A 35 7.89 -5.34 -3.51
C PHE A 35 9.01 -4.28 -3.53
N GLY A 36 10.15 -4.54 -2.87
CA GLY A 36 11.24 -3.57 -2.70
C GLY A 36 11.01 -2.57 -1.57
N CYS A 37 9.95 -2.72 -0.78
CA CYS A 37 9.60 -1.85 0.35
C CYS A 37 10.13 -2.43 1.67
N ALA A 38 11.45 -2.32 1.88
CA ALA A 38 12.08 -2.76 3.12
C ALA A 38 11.92 -1.71 4.23
N LEU A 39 10.99 -1.95 5.16
CA LEU A 39 10.76 -1.07 6.31
C LEU A 39 11.77 -1.34 7.44
N PRO A 40 12.26 -0.28 8.14
CA PRO A 40 13.15 -0.44 9.27
C PRO A 40 12.59 -1.44 10.31
N PRO A 41 13.43 -2.36 10.84
CA PRO A 41 12.96 -3.37 11.78
C PRO A 41 12.62 -2.74 13.14
N THR A 42 13.37 -1.71 13.54
CA THR A 42 13.15 -0.94 14.75
C THR A 42 12.32 0.31 14.43
N ASN A 43 11.39 0.65 15.33
CA ASN A 43 10.61 1.89 15.29
C ASN A 43 9.60 2.06 14.13
N THR A 44 9.28 1.00 13.39
CA THR A 44 8.18 1.03 12.40
C THR A 44 7.18 -0.07 12.70
N THR A 45 5.93 0.26 13.02
CA THR A 45 4.87 -0.74 13.24
C THR A 45 4.12 -1.00 11.93
N VAL A 46 4.02 -2.27 11.52
CA VAL A 46 3.23 -2.66 10.36
C VAL A 46 1.84 -3.11 10.84
N ARG A 47 0.79 -2.46 10.33
CA ARG A 47 -0.61 -2.82 10.59
C ARG A 47 -1.24 -3.31 9.30
N VAL A 48 -1.76 -4.53 9.34
CA VAL A 48 -2.45 -5.15 8.20
C VAL A 48 -3.95 -5.04 8.42
N HIS A 49 -4.66 -4.42 7.48
CA HIS A 49 -6.11 -4.32 7.49
C HIS A 49 -6.70 -5.35 6.51
N ASP A 50 -7.18 -6.47 7.05
CA ASP A 50 -7.97 -7.42 6.26
C ASP A 50 -9.40 -6.89 6.07
N SER A 51 -9.81 -6.74 4.81
CA SER A 51 -11.07 -6.10 4.43
C SER A 51 -12.23 -7.11 4.44
N THR A 52 -12.50 -7.69 5.62
CA THR A 52 -13.50 -8.76 5.83
C THR A 52 -14.94 -8.24 5.89
N ALA A 53 -15.15 -7.00 6.34
CA ALA A 53 -16.44 -6.32 6.38
C ALA A 53 -16.68 -5.49 5.10
N ASP A 54 -17.74 -4.68 5.07
CA ASP A 54 -18.06 -3.78 3.95
C ASP A 54 -17.15 -2.56 3.87
N THR A 55 -16.36 -2.29 4.91
CA THR A 55 -15.38 -1.20 4.93
C THR A 55 -14.27 -1.43 3.90
N ARG A 56 -13.86 -0.36 3.23
CA ARG A 56 -12.71 -0.35 2.31
C ARG A 56 -11.67 0.64 2.80
N PHE A 57 -10.42 0.22 2.77
CA PHE A 57 -9.28 1.03 3.22
C PHE A 57 -8.45 1.49 2.04
N LEU A 58 -7.85 2.66 2.20
CA LEU A 58 -6.83 3.22 1.31
C LEU A 58 -5.72 3.76 2.21
N VAL A 59 -4.47 3.52 1.83
CA VAL A 59 -3.31 4.06 2.54
C VAL A 59 -3.05 5.47 2.01
N LEU A 60 -2.94 6.43 2.92
CA LEU A 60 -2.41 7.75 2.61
C LEU A 60 -0.90 7.73 2.89
N PRO A 61 -0.03 7.68 1.86
CA PRO A 61 1.41 7.64 2.07
C PRO A 61 1.92 8.96 2.64
N GLN A 62 3.07 8.89 3.33
CA GLN A 62 3.77 10.09 3.76
C GLN A 62 4.30 10.85 2.55
N ARG A 63 4.31 12.19 2.63
CA ARG A 63 4.91 13.02 1.59
C ARG A 63 6.43 12.77 1.54
N PRO A 64 7.00 12.43 0.37
CA PRO A 64 8.43 12.21 0.26
C PRO A 64 9.24 13.48 0.56
N ALA A 65 10.42 13.30 1.16
CA ALA A 65 11.39 14.38 1.33
C ALA A 65 11.82 14.97 -0.02
N GLY A 66 12.30 16.22 -0.02
CA GLY A 66 12.73 16.91 -1.25
C GLY A 66 11.60 17.39 -2.16
N THR A 67 10.34 17.20 -1.76
CA THR A 67 9.17 17.68 -2.53
C THR A 67 8.64 19.02 -2.04
N ALA A 68 9.37 19.76 -1.20
CA ALA A 68 8.92 21.05 -0.69
C ALA A 68 8.68 22.05 -1.85
N GLY A 69 7.59 22.81 -1.79
CA GLY A 69 7.21 23.76 -2.85
C GLY A 69 6.63 23.13 -4.12
N TRP A 70 6.58 21.80 -4.24
CA TRP A 70 5.90 21.14 -5.36
C TRP A 70 4.40 21.41 -5.29
N ASP A 71 3.79 21.59 -6.47
CA ASP A 71 2.35 21.70 -6.63
C ASP A 71 1.66 20.33 -6.52
N GLU A 72 0.33 20.37 -6.48
CA GLU A 72 -0.50 19.17 -6.37
C GLU A 72 -0.30 18.22 -7.56
N ALA A 73 -0.23 18.76 -8.78
CA ALA A 73 -0.06 17.96 -9.99
C ALA A 73 1.26 17.19 -9.98
N ALA A 74 2.32 17.77 -9.44
CA ALA A 74 3.62 17.13 -9.26
C ALA A 74 3.60 16.06 -8.17
N LEU A 75 3.01 16.36 -7.01
CA LEU A 75 2.87 15.39 -5.92
C LEU A 75 2.02 14.19 -6.32
N ARG A 76 0.94 14.41 -7.08
CA ARG A 76 0.05 13.35 -7.56
C ARG A 76 0.77 12.29 -8.39
N ARG A 77 1.82 12.66 -9.13
CA ARG A 77 2.62 11.71 -9.92
C ARG A 77 3.42 10.73 -9.06
N LEU A 78 3.69 11.09 -7.80
CA LEU A 78 4.40 10.22 -6.85
C LEU A 78 3.45 9.23 -6.15
N ALA A 79 2.18 9.58 -6.01
CA ALA A 79 1.18 8.74 -5.35
C ALA A 79 0.73 7.58 -6.27
N THR A 80 1.59 6.57 -6.42
CA THR A 80 1.27 5.38 -7.21
C THR A 80 0.18 4.54 -6.55
N ARG A 81 -0.50 3.70 -7.34
CA ARG A 81 -1.49 2.76 -6.80
C ARG A 81 -0.90 1.89 -5.69
N ASP A 82 0.34 1.47 -5.83
CA ASP A 82 0.99 0.55 -4.90
C ASP A 82 1.28 1.25 -3.56
N CYS A 83 1.55 2.57 -3.56
CA CYS A 83 1.58 3.40 -2.35
C CYS A 83 0.20 3.46 -1.67
N LEU A 84 -0.88 3.56 -2.45
CA LEU A 84 -2.26 3.62 -1.95
C LEU A 84 -2.80 2.27 -1.44
N VAL A 85 -2.19 1.15 -1.87
CA VAL A 85 -2.39 -0.19 -1.28
C VAL A 85 -1.49 -0.42 -0.06
N GLY A 86 -0.37 0.28 0.04
CA GLY A 86 0.60 0.17 1.14
C GLY A 86 1.72 -0.84 0.90
N VAL A 87 2.05 -1.13 -0.37
CA VAL A 87 3.18 -2.03 -0.73
C VAL A 87 4.40 -1.28 -1.29
N ALA A 88 4.33 0.05 -1.39
CA ALA A 88 5.41 0.95 -1.81
C ALA A 88 5.37 2.26 -1.01
N LEU A 89 6.45 3.05 -1.09
CA LEU A 89 6.58 4.39 -0.48
C LEU A 89 6.65 5.47 -1.56
#